data_AF-A0A960JJ63-F1
#
_entry.id   AF-A0A960JJ63-F1
#
_cell.length_a   1.000
_cell.length_b   1.000
_cell.length_c   1.000
_cell.angle_alpha   90.00
_cell.angle_beta   90.00
_cell.angle_gamma   90.00
#
_symmetry.space_group_name_H-M   'P 1'
#
loop_
_entity.id
_entity.type
_entity.pdbx_description
1 polymer ?
#
loop_
_entity_poly.entity_id
_entity_poly.type
_entity_poly.pdbx_seq_one_letter_code
_entity_poly.pdbx_strand_id
1 'polypeptide(L)' 'MKDMLYAVLALISVIGAGFFFYTYVSQGQAETSKLPFFGAIACTLVALIFGALFLSGRVNKTEEIHITE' A
#
# COMPACT_ATOMS: atom_id res chain seq x y z
N MET A 1 17.45 -4.82 -4.90
CA MET A 1 16.41 -5.41 -5.77
C MET A 1 15.12 -5.70 -5.01
N LYS A 2 15.17 -6.37 -3.85
CA LYS A 2 13.99 -6.65 -3.01
C LYS A 2 13.20 -5.39 -2.61
N ASP A 3 13.89 -4.30 -2.28
CA ASP A 3 13.23 -3.03 -1.90
C ASP A 3 12.43 -2.43 -3.06
N MET A 4 12.97 -2.50 -4.27
CA MET A 4 12.30 -1.99 -5.48
C MET A 4 11.05 -2.82 -5.81
N LEU A 5 11.08 -4.12 -5.52
CA LEU A 5 9.92 -5.00 -5.64
C LEU A 5 8.83 -4.61 -4.62
N TYR A 6 9.19 -4.30 -3.37
CA TYR A 6 8.24 -3.82 -2.36
C TYR A 6 7.60 -2.49 -2.73
N ALA A 7 8.36 -1.56 -3.31
CA ALA A 7 7.82 -0.30 -3.82
C ALA A 7 6.81 -0.52 -4.96
N VAL A 8 7.13 -1.39 -5.92
CA VAL A 8 6.22 -1.71 -7.03
C VAL A 8 4.95 -2.41 -6.53
N LEU A 9 5.08 -3.38 -5.61
CA LEU A 9 3.94 -4.05 -4.98
C LEU A 9 3.06 -3.09 -4.20
N ALA A 10 3.65 -2.17 -3.42
CA ALA A 10 2.92 -1.13 -2.72
C ALA A 10 2.14 -0.23 -3.69
N LEU A 11 2.77 0.20 -4.78
CA LEU A 11 2.14 1.05 -5.79
C LEU A 11 0.95 0.35 -6.47
N ILE A 12 1.13 -0.89 -6.93
CA ILE A 12 0.05 -1.68 -7.55
C ILE A 12 -1.10 -1.88 -6.56
N SER A 13 -0.79 -2.12 -5.29
CA SER A 13 -1.80 -2.33 -4.25
C SER A 13 -2.61 -1.06 -3.97
N VAL A 14 -1.99 0.13 -3.99
CA VAL A 14 -2.68 1.43 -3.90
C VAL A 14 -3.62 1.64 -5.09
N ILE A 15 -3.17 1.31 -6.32
CA ILE A 15 -4.01 1.41 -7.52
C ILE A 15 -5.22 0.48 -7.41
N GLY A 16 -5.01 -0.75 -6.97
CA GLY A 16 -6.08 -1.72 -6.72
C GLY A 16 -7.08 -1.24 -5.66
N ALA A 17 -6.60 -0.68 -4.55
CA ALA A 17 -7.44 -0.10 -3.51
C ALA A 17 -8.31 1.05 -4.06
N GLY A 18 -7.71 1.93 -4.86
CA GLY A 18 -8.41 3.03 -5.53
C GLY A 18 -9.51 2.53 -6.48
N PHE A 19 -9.22 1.49 -7.27
CA PHE A 19 -10.21 0.87 -8.15
C PHE A 19 -11.38 0.26 -7.36
N PHE A 20 -11.10 -0.58 -6.37
CA PHE A 20 -12.15 -1.20 -5.55
C PHE A 20 -13.00 -0.16 -4.80
N PHE A 21 -12.37 0.89 -4.27
CA PHE A 21 -13.07 1.98 -3.62
C PHE A 21 -13.94 2.77 -4.60
N TYR A 22 -13.43 3.10 -5.77
CA TYR A 22 -14.21 3.76 -6.83
C TYR A 22 -15.41 2.90 -7.25
N THR A 23 -15.21 1.59 -7.39
CA THR A 23 -16.29 0.66 -7.75
C THR A 23 -17.33 0.59 -6.64
N TYR A 24 -16.92 0.59 -5.37
CA TYR A 24 -17.84 0.64 -4.23
C TYR A 24 -18.67 1.92 -4.20
N VAL A 25 -18.04 3.08 -4.42
CA VAL A 25 -18.74 4.38 -4.42
C VAL A 25 -19.65 4.52 -5.64
N SER A 26 -19.28 3.93 -6.77
CA SER A 26 -20.07 3.95 -8.01
C SER A 26 -21.26 2.97 -7.99
N GLN A 27 -21.25 1.98 -7.09
CA GLN A 27 -22.41 1.13 -6.85
C GLN A 27 -23.45 1.91 -6.04
N GLY A 28 -24.48 2.42 -6.75
CA GLY A 28 -25.62 3.08 -6.13
C GLY A 28 -26.32 2.21 -5.08
N GLN A 29 -27.07 2.85 -4.17
CA GLN A 29 -27.67 2.27 -2.95
C GLN A 29 -28.51 1.00 -3.15
N ALA A 30 -28.95 0.67 -4.36
CA ALA A 30 -29.79 -0.50 -4.65
C ALA A 30 -29.02 -1.84 -4.66
N GLU A 31 -27.71 -1.82 -4.95
CA GLU A 31 -26.87 -3.02 -5.17
C GLU A 31 -25.53 -2.88 -4.45
N THR A 32 -25.51 -2.22 -3.27
CA THR A 32 -24.26 -2.00 -2.51
C THR A 32 -23.78 -3.32 -1.90
N SER A 33 -23.08 -4.11 -2.70
CA SER A 33 -22.38 -5.29 -2.24
C SER A 33 -21.18 -4.84 -1.40
N LYS A 34 -21.04 -5.39 -0.19
CA LYS A 34 -19.92 -5.03 0.72
C LYS A 34 -18.57 -5.59 0.25
N LEU A 35 -18.57 -6.49 -0.73
CA LEU A 35 -17.38 -7.12 -1.30
C LEU A 35 -16.30 -6.14 -1.78
N PRO A 36 -16.59 -5.16 -2.65
CA PRO A 36 -15.60 -4.16 -3.07
C PRO A 36 -15.06 -3.31 -1.93
N PHE A 37 -15.84 -3.04 -0.88
CA PHE A 37 -15.36 -2.34 0.30
C PHE A 37 -14.31 -3.16 1.06
N PHE A 38 -14.57 -4.45 1.30
CA PHE A 38 -13.57 -5.33 1.91
C PHE A 38 -12.32 -5.51 1.04
N GLY A 39 -12.49 -5.55 -0.29
CA GLY A 39 -11.37 -5.56 -1.25
C GLY A 39 -10.50 -4.31 -1.15
N ALA A 40 -11.11 -3.13 -1.04
CA ALA A 40 -10.39 -1.87 -0.86
C ALA A 40 -9.60 -1.83 0.45
N ILE A 41 -10.19 -2.31 1.56
CA ILE A 41 -9.51 -2.41 2.86
C ILE A 41 -8.31 -3.36 2.77
N ALA A 42 -8.50 -4.56 2.21
CA ALA A 42 -7.43 -5.55 2.08
C ALA A 42 -6.25 -5.01 1.25
N CYS A 43 -6.51 -4.39 0.10
CA CYS A 43 -5.48 -3.75 -0.70
C CYS A 43 -4.78 -2.60 0.06
N THR A 44 -5.52 -1.80 0.82
CA THR A 44 -4.91 -0.71 1.61
C THR A 44 -3.95 -1.24 2.68
N LEU A 45 -4.33 -2.31 3.38
CA LEU A 45 -3.45 -2.95 4.38
C LEU A 45 -2.18 -3.51 3.75
N VAL A 46 -2.31 -4.17 2.60
CA VAL A 46 -1.17 -4.69 1.84
C VAL A 46 -0.24 -3.56 1.38
N ALA A 47 -0.80 -2.46 0.88
CA ALA A 47 -0.04 -1.27 0.51
C ALA A 47 0.74 -0.68 1.70
N LEU A 48 0.11 -0.60 2.88
CA LEU A 48 0.75 -0.09 4.10
C LEU A 48 1.91 -0.99 4.54
N ILE A 49 1.73 -2.31 4.52
CA ILE A 49 2.80 -3.26 4.92
C ILE A 49 3.99 -3.14 3.98
N PHE A 50 3.76 -3.22 2.65
CA PHE A 50 4.85 -3.14 1.69
C PHE A 50 5.49 -1.74 1.62
N GLY A 51 4.70 -0.69 1.79
CA GLY A 51 5.19 0.68 1.90
C GLY A 51 6.06 0.88 3.14
N ALA A 52 5.64 0.37 4.31
CA ALA A 52 6.41 0.44 5.54
C ALA A 52 7.72 -0.35 5.44
N LEU A 53 7.70 -1.55 4.86
CA LEU A 53 8.91 -2.35 4.62
C LEU A 53 9.88 -1.64 3.66
N PHE A 54 9.36 -1.00 2.62
CA PHE A 54 10.17 -0.21 1.69
C PHE A 54 10.81 1.01 2.37
N LEU A 55 10.03 1.76 3.17
CA LEU A 55 10.56 2.93 3.90
C LEU A 55 11.57 2.53 4.99
N SER A 56 11.31 1.45 5.73
CA SER A 56 12.20 0.98 6.79
C SER A 56 13.62 0.70 6.27
N GLY A 57 13.74 0.05 5.11
CA GLY A 57 15.04 -0.19 4.47
C GLY A 57 15.76 1.07 3.95
N ARG A 58 15.06 2.20 3.85
CA ARG A 58 15.62 3.50 3.40
C ARG A 58 15.96 4.41 4.57
N VAL A 59 15.11 4.47 5.60
CA VAL A 59 15.33 5.28 6.81
C VAL A 59 16.43 4.68 7.67
N ASN A 60 16.59 3.35 7.71
CA ASN A 60 17.67 2.71 8.48
C ASN A 60 19.07 2.91 7.86
N LYS A 61 19.17 3.40 6.62
CA LYS A 61 20.48 3.66 5.97
C LYS A 61 21.00 5.08 6.20
N THR A 62 20.17 5.97 6.75
CA THR A 62 20.57 7.35 7.05
C THR A 62 21.17 7.51 8.44
N GLU A 63 21.21 6.46 9.27
CA GLU A 63 21.77 6.51 10.64
C GLU A 63 23.21 5.99 10.76
N GLU A 64 23.82 5.45 9.70
CA GLU A 64 25.28 5.27 9.65
C GLU A 64 25.98 6.59 9.29
N ILE A 65 25.65 7.67 10.00
CA ILE A 65 26.51 8.85 10.07
C ILE A 65 27.62 8.47 11.04
N HIS A 66 28.67 7.85 10.51
CA HIS A 66 30.04 7.92 10.99
C HIS A 66 30.20 8.55 12.39
N ILE A 67 29.93 7.80 13.45
CA ILE A 67 30.58 8.04 14.74
C ILE A 67 32.01 7.52 14.59
N THR A 68 32.77 8.26 13.79
CA THR A 68 34.23 8.33 13.86
C THR A 68 34.53 9.76 14.24
N GLU A 69 34.47 10.02 15.55
CA GLU A 69 35.45 10.83 16.23
C GLU A 69 35.72 10.21 17.61
#